data_AF-A0A3C1X637-F1
#
_entry.id   AF-A0A3C1X637-F1
#
_cell.length_a   1.000
_cell.length_b   1.000
_cell.length_c   1.000
_cell.angle_alpha   90.00
_cell.angle_beta   90.00
_cell.angle_gamma   90.00
#
_symmetry.space_group_name_H-M   'P 1'
#
loop_
_entity.id
_entity.type
_entity.pdbx_description
1 polymer ?
#
loop_
_entity_poly.entity_id
_entity_poly.type
_entity_poly.pdbx_seq_one_letter_code
_entity_poly.pdbx_strand_id
1 'polypeptide(L)' 'LTETVQLGNVAARLPGMTIEWNAESFRTNLPAADRLLTKSYRSGFEVPGV' A
#
# COMPACT_ATOMS: atom_id res chain seq x y z
N LEU A 1 -11.14 1.84 9.67
CA LEU A 1 -11.22 0.35 9.62
C LEU A 1 -10.71 -0.18 8.28
N THR A 2 -11.11 0.41 7.14
CA THR A 2 -10.77 -0.05 5.79
C THR A 2 -9.25 -0.13 5.53
N GLU A 3 -8.48 0.89 5.92
CA GLU A 3 -7.01 0.88 5.76
C GLU A 3 -6.35 -0.23 6.58
N THR A 4 -6.77 -0.47 7.82
CA THR A 4 -6.22 -1.56 8.65
C THR A 4 -6.47 -2.93 8.01
N VAL A 5 -7.64 -3.15 7.40
CA VAL A 5 -7.93 -4.38 6.66
C VAL A 5 -7.03 -4.52 5.43
N GLN A 6 -6.80 -3.42 4.70
CA GLN A 6 -5.87 -3.40 3.57
C GLN A 6 -4.43 -3.70 4.01
N LEU A 7 -3.95 -3.07 5.08
CA LEU A 7 -2.62 -3.30 5.64
C LEU A 7 -2.46 -4.74 6.17
N GLY A 8 -3.53 -5.37 6.66
CA GLY A 8 -3.53 -6.79 7.00
C GLY A 8 -3.18 -7.70 5.81
N ASN A 9 -3.70 -7.39 4.62
CA ASN A 9 -3.35 -8.11 3.39
C ASN A 9 -1.88 -7.87 2.98
N VAL A 10 -1.35 -6.67 3.21
CA VAL A 10 0.05 -6.34 2.92
C VAL A 10 0.97 -7.10 3.87
N ALA A 11 0.65 -7.13 5.17
CA ALA A 11 1.41 -7.86 6.19
C ALA A 11 1.47 -9.36 5.90
N ALA A 12 0.38 -9.96 5.44
CA ALA A 12 0.34 -11.38 5.05
C ALA A 12 1.31 -11.73 3.90
N ARG A 13 1.68 -10.76 3.06
CA ARG A 13 2.60 -10.95 1.92
C ARG A 13 4.07 -10.69 2.26
N LEU A 14 4.36 -10.10 3.43
CA LEU A 14 5.71 -9.72 3.87
C LEU A 14 5.99 -10.32 5.26
N PRO A 15 6.10 -11.66 5.36
CA PRO A 15 6.26 -12.33 6.65
C PRO A 15 7.60 -11.94 7.31
N GLY A 16 7.57 -11.74 8.63
CA GLY A 16 8.76 -11.39 9.41
C GLY A 16 9.24 -9.94 9.26
N MET A 17 8.51 -9.10 8.52
CA MET A 17 8.79 -7.67 8.40
C MET A 17 7.83 -6.84 9.24
N THR A 18 8.36 -5.87 9.98
CA THR A 18 7.55 -4.88 10.70
C THR A 18 7.19 -3.74 9.76
N ILE A 19 5.90 -3.62 9.43
CA ILE A 19 5.37 -2.54 8.60
C ILE A 19 4.87 -1.42 9.53
N GLU A 20 5.42 -0.23 9.36
CA GLU A 20 4.94 0.99 10.00
C GLU A 20 4.13 1.81 8.99
N TRP A 21 2.99 2.34 9.40
CA TRP A 21 2.06 3.07 8.55
C TRP A 21 2.04 4.56 8.90
N ASN A 22 2.27 5.41 7.91
CA ASN A 22 2.05 6.85 7.99
C ASN A 22 0.75 7.22 7.26
N ALA A 23 -0.29 7.50 8.03
CA ALA A 23 -1.63 7.81 7.51
C ALA A 23 -1.73 9.16 6.79
N GLU A 24 -0.90 10.14 7.14
CA GLU A 24 -0.95 11.47 6.50
C GLU A 24 -0.41 11.44 5.08
N SER A 25 0.64 10.65 4.84
CA SER A 25 1.28 10.51 3.53
C SER A 25 0.79 9.31 2.72
N PHE A 26 0.01 8.42 3.33
CA PHE A 26 -0.38 7.12 2.77
C PHE A 26 0.82 6.24 2.36
N ARG A 27 1.86 6.20 3.21
CA ARG A 27 3.11 5.46 2.94
C ARG A 27 3.49 4.55 4.10
N THR A 28 4.27 3.53 3.78
CA THR A 28 4.92 2.64 4.75
C THR A 28 6.41 2.91 4.84
N ASN A 29 7.04 2.38 5.89
CA ASN A 29 8.51 2.36 6.03
C ASN A 29 9.21 1.42 5.03
N LEU A 30 8.48 0.57 4.30
CA LEU A 30 9.05 -0.48 3.44
C LEU A 30 8.65 -0.29 1.97
N PRO A 31 9.61 -0.08 1.04
CA PRO A 31 9.30 0.06 -0.39
C PRO A 31 8.58 -1.16 -0.99
N ALA A 32 8.77 -2.34 -0.41
CA ALA A 32 8.06 -3.56 -0.84
C ALA A 32 6.57 -3.54 -0.44
N ALA A 33 6.23 -2.93 0.70
CA ALA A 33 4.85 -2.76 1.15
C ALA A 33 4.14 -1.66 0.35
N ASP A 34 4.80 -0.53 0.09
CA ASP A 34 4.26 0.56 -0.75
C ASP A 34 3.86 0.10 -2.16
N ARG A 35 4.65 -0.81 -2.76
CA ARG A 35 4.32 -1.39 -4.08
C ARG A 35 3.05 -2.23 -4.07
N LEU A 36 2.67 -2.79 -2.92
CA LEU A 36 1.44 -3.57 -2.79
C LEU A 36 0.21 -2.70 -2.58
N LEU A 37 0.40 -1.43 -2.18
CA LEU A 37 -0.67 -0.44 -1.99
C LEU A 37 -1.05 0.27 -3.29
N THR A 38 -0.16 0.27 -4.28
CA THR A 38 -0.38 0.95 -5.56
C THR A 38 -0.44 -0.05 -6.72
N LYS A 39 -1.13 0.34 -7.79
CA LYS A 39 -1.15 -0.44 -9.03
C LYS A 39 -1.16 0.51 -10.21
N SER A 40 -0.32 0.24 -11.19
CA SER A 40 -0.41 0.92 -12.48
C SER A 40 -1.73 0.53 -13.15
N TYR A 41 -2.56 1.52 -13.42
CA TYR A 41 -3.75 1.33 -14.23
C TYR A 41 -3.35 0.99 -15.67
N ARG A 42 -4.24 0.29 -16.37
CA ARG A 42 -4.04 -0.01 -17.78
C ARG A 42 -4.13 1.29 -18.60
N SER A 43 -3.51 1.27 -19.78
CA SER A 43 -3.55 2.41 -20.69
C SER A 43 -4.98 2.82 -21.04
N GLY A 44 -5.26 4.12 -20.99
CA GLY A 44 -6.60 4.71 -21.19
C GLY A 44 -7.52 4.66 -19.97
N PHE A 45 -7.04 4.17 -18.82
CA PHE A 45 -7.75 4.12 -17.54
C PHE A 45 -6.93 4.75 -16.40
N GLU A 46 -5.93 5.56 -16.75
CA GLU A 46 -5.14 6.31 -15.79
C GLU A 46 -6.06 7.24 -14.99
N VAL A 47 -5.93 7.19 -13.68
CA VAL A 47 -6.62 8.10 -12.78
C VAL A 47 -5.67 9.25 -12.49
N PRO A 48 -6.09 10.53 -12.67
CA PRO A 48 -5.30 11.67 -12.23
C PRO A 48 -4.99 11.50 -10.74
N GLY A 49 -3.71 11.60 -10.37
CA GLY A 49 -3.30 11.50 -8.96
C GLY A 49 -3.99 12.59 -8.12
N VAL A 50 -4.38 12.22 -6.90
CA VAL A 50 -4.85 13.16 -5.86
C VAL A 50 -3.69 13.78 -5.11
#